data_AF-A0A212AC10-F1
#
_entry.id   AF-A0A212AC10-F1
#
_cell.length_a   1.000
_cell.length_b   1.000
_cell.length_c   1.000
_cell.angle_alpha   90.00
_cell.angle_beta   90.00
_cell.angle_gamma   90.00
#
_symmetry.space_group_name_H-M   'P 1'
#
loop_
_entity.id
_entity.type
_entity.pdbx_description
1 polymer ?
#
loop_
_entity_poly.entity_id
_entity_poly.type
_entity_poly.pdbx_seq_one_letter_code
_entity_poly.pdbx_strand_id
1 'polypeptide(L)' 'MADWQTRALFLREFHWRRHKKNVGFGAKPKPTPQSFPRDFIAAAIKAGAAIPVRKG' A
#
# COMPACT_ATOMS: atom_id res chain seq x y z
N MET A 1 18.30 -2.74 -7.90
CA MET A 1 17.03 -2.26 -8.50
C MET A 1 16.23 -1.56 -7.41
N ALA A 2 15.86 -0.30 -7.63
CA ALA A 2 15.64 0.67 -6.56
C ALA A 2 14.36 0.43 -5.69
N ASP A 3 14.53 0.70 -4.40
CA ASP A 3 13.69 0.35 -3.24
C ASP A 3 12.65 1.45 -2.86
N TRP A 4 11.92 2.00 -3.83
CA TRP A 4 11.25 3.31 -3.65
C TRP A 4 9.71 3.32 -3.54
N GLN A 5 9.02 2.18 -3.52
CA GLN A 5 7.56 2.14 -3.28
C GLN A 5 7.21 1.38 -2.00
N THR A 6 7.66 1.92 -0.87
CA THR A 6 7.21 1.48 0.47
C THR A 6 6.18 2.43 1.08
N ARG A 7 5.79 3.51 0.37
CA ARG A 7 4.83 4.51 0.83
C ARG A 7 3.76 4.81 -0.21
N ALA A 8 2.51 4.89 0.24
CA ALA A 8 1.38 5.32 -0.58
C ALA A 8 0.36 6.07 0.27
N LEU A 9 -0.36 7.00 -0.36
CA LEU A 9 -1.48 7.70 0.26
C LEU A 9 -2.75 6.90 -0.03
N PHE A 10 -3.42 6.44 1.01
CA PHE A 10 -4.64 5.65 0.89
C PHE A 10 -5.86 6.57 0.90
N LEU A 11 -6.65 6.49 -0.16
CA LEU A 11 -7.86 7.30 -0.36
C LEU A 11 -9.10 6.64 0.25
N ARG A 12 -9.07 5.31 0.41
CA ARG A 12 -10.13 4.50 1.01
C ARG A 12 -9.55 3.36 1.81
N GLU A 13 -10.40 2.68 2.57
CA GLU A 13 -10.02 1.47 3.27
C GLU A 13 -9.66 0.38 2.26
N PHE A 14 -8.55 -0.33 2.51
CA PHE A 14 -8.10 -1.41 1.66
C PHE A 14 -7.54 -2.55 2.50
N HIS A 15 -8.15 -3.72 2.38
CA HIS A 15 -7.71 -4.94 3.02
C HIS A 15 -7.19 -5.91 1.97
N TRP A 16 -6.01 -6.48 2.21
CA TRP A 16 -5.43 -7.46 1.32
C TRP A 16 -4.63 -8.48 2.10
N ARG A 17 -4.75 -9.74 1.67
CA ARG A 17 -4.07 -10.87 2.29
C ARG A 17 -3.03 -11.40 1.34
N ARG A 18 -1.83 -11.66 1.86
CA ARG A 18 -0.76 -12.24 1.04
C ARG A 18 -1.10 -13.72 0.78
N HIS A 19 -1.23 -14.13 -0.49
CA HIS A 19 -1.61 -15.50 -0.82
C HIS A 19 -0.67 -16.59 -0.26
N LYS A 20 0.63 -16.29 -0.11
CA LYS A 20 1.65 -17.28 0.34
C LYS A 20 1.97 -17.25 1.84
N LYS A 21 1.42 -16.31 2.60
CA LYS A 21 1.69 -16.18 4.05
C LYS A 21 0.37 -15.88 4.73
N ASN A 22 0.11 -16.45 5.91
CA ASN A 22 -1.10 -16.17 6.68
C ASN A 22 -1.05 -14.75 7.32
N VAL A 23 -0.80 -13.73 6.52
CA VAL A 23 -0.61 -12.34 6.92
C VAL A 23 -1.55 -11.47 6.08
N GLY A 24 -2.41 -10.75 6.77
CA GLY A 24 -3.28 -9.72 6.20
C GLY A 24 -2.75 -8.34 6.52
N PHE A 25 -2.95 -7.41 5.60
CA PHE A 25 -2.68 -6.00 5.79
C PHE A 25 -3.97 -5.23 5.55
N GLY A 26 -4.18 -4.21 6.36
CA GLY A 26 -5.29 -3.29 6.24
C GLY A 26 -4.80 -1.87 6.36
N ALA A 27 -5.15 -1.02 5.40
CA ALA A 27 -4.89 0.40 5.43
C ALA A 27 -6.20 1.16 5.50
N LYS A 28 -6.24 2.17 6.37
CA LYS A 28 -7.36 3.11 6.48
C LYS A 28 -7.04 4.38 5.69
N PRO A 29 -8.05 5.10 5.18
CA PRO A 29 -7.82 6.37 4.51
C PRO A 29 -7.23 7.39 5.48
N LYS A 30 -6.11 8.01 5.11
CA LYS A 30 -5.46 9.07 5.88
C LYS A 30 -4.84 10.09 4.94
N PRO A 31 -4.84 11.38 5.30
CA PRO A 31 -4.19 12.43 4.50
C PRO A 31 -2.66 12.32 4.49
N THR A 32 -2.08 11.45 5.32
CA THR A 32 -0.64 11.21 5.39
C THR A 32 -0.24 9.93 4.65
N PRO A 33 0.89 9.92 3.91
CA PRO A 33 1.43 8.72 3.30
C PRO A 33 1.70 7.64 4.34
N GLN A 34 1.19 6.43 4.10
CA GLN A 34 1.39 5.28 4.98
C GLN A 34 2.43 4.35 4.38
N SER A 35 3.23 3.73 5.25
CA SER A 35 4.25 2.77 4.84
C SER A 35 3.75 1.34 5.01
N PHE A 36 3.81 0.55 3.94
CA PHE A 36 3.38 -0.85 3.93
C PHE A 36 4.30 -1.69 3.02
N PRO A 37 4.22 -3.03 3.07
CA PRO A 37 4.95 -3.89 2.15
C PRO A 37 4.64 -3.56 0.69
N ARG A 38 5.65 -3.70 -0.17
CA ARG A 38 5.57 -3.35 -1.60
C ARG A 38 4.43 -4.05 -2.32
N ASP A 39 4.21 -5.33 -2.05
CA ASP A 39 3.13 -6.13 -2.64
C ASP A 39 1.75 -5.62 -2.25
N PHE A 40 1.57 -5.21 -0.98
CA PHE A 40 0.33 -4.61 -0.52
C PHE A 40 0.09 -3.26 -1.20
N ILE A 41 1.10 -2.40 -1.27
CA ILE A 41 0.99 -1.10 -1.94
C ILE A 41 0.70 -1.28 -3.43
N ALA A 42 1.38 -2.21 -4.10
CA ALA A 42 1.12 -2.52 -5.50
C ALA A 42 -0.32 -3.02 -5.72
N ALA A 43 -0.84 -3.87 -4.83
CA ALA A 43 -2.23 -4.32 -4.87
C ALA A 43 -3.22 -3.16 -4.65
N ALA A 44 -2.93 -2.27 -3.68
CA ALA A 44 -3.77 -1.12 -3.38
C ALA A 44 -3.82 -0.11 -4.54
N ILE A 45 -2.67 0.17 -5.17
CA ILE A 45 -2.59 1.05 -6.35
C ILE A 45 -3.34 0.43 -7.53
N LYS A 46 -3.12 -0.88 -7.80
CA LYS A 46 -3.84 -1.60 -8.86
C LYS A 46 -5.35 -1.60 -8.65
N ALA A 47 -5.80 -1.65 -7.40
CA ALA A 47 -7.21 -1.56 -7.03
C ALA A 47 -7.75 -0.11 -7.00
N GLY A 48 -6.94 0.90 -7.33
CA GLY A 48 -7.33 2.31 -7.26
C GLY A 48 -7.61 2.81 -5.84
N ALA A 49 -7.12 2.11 -4.81
CA ALA A 49 -7.33 2.48 -3.41
C ALA A 49 -6.22 3.39 -2.85
N ALA A 50 -5.07 3.45 -3.52
CA ALA A 50 -3.92 4.24 -3.06
C ALA A 50 -3.18 4.91 -4.22
N ILE A 51 -2.51 6.03 -3.92
CA ILE A 51 -1.64 6.78 -4.83
C ILE A 51 -0.18 6.58 -4.38
N PRO A 52 0.76 6.20 -5.27
CA PRO A 52 2.17 6.09 -4.92
C PRO A 52 2.75 7.46 -4.55
N VAL A 53 3.55 7.50 -3.49
CA VAL A 53 4.26 8.72 -3.07
C VAL A 53 5.74 8.49 -3.28
N ARG A 54 6.40 9.38 -4.04
CA ARG A 54 7.85 9.30 -4.27
C ARG A 54 8.56 9.65 -2.96
N LYS A 55 9.54 8.83 -2.57
CA LYS A 55 10.46 9.19 -1.48
C LYS A 55 11.26 10.39 -1.99
N GLY A 56 10.98 11.58 -1.44
CA GLY A 56 11.80 12.78 -1.65
C GLY A 56 13.18 12.61 -1.06
#